data_AF-A0A3N2BC31-F1
#
_entry.id   AF-A0A3N2BC31-F1
#
_cell.length_a   1.000
_cell.length_b   1.000
_cell.length_c   1.000
_cell.angle_alpha   90.00
_cell.angle_beta   90.00
_cell.angle_gamma   90.00
#
_symmetry.space_group_name_H-M   'P 1'
#
loop_
_entity.id
_entity.type
_entity.pdbx_description
1 polymer ?
#
loop_
_entity_poly.entity_id
_entity_poly.type
_entity_poly.pdbx_seq_one_letter_code
_entity_poly.pdbx_strand_id
1 'polypeptide(L)'
;MSPRAKELRHGSREGLLLRLAIVLSAAAVVALAAVTAEASPFDMWVVIVPMLLGIAAALAPQGVAPLALLVYLVMLWVLVSDDVASGWTLAVAAAVLIIHTAAALVAAVPVAAGWPAGIWRRYLVRVVAVFGAVTVVWVAVRLAAGATLPGGTVALVLAVLLAAAAVLVHDRWLRRSAAR
;
A
#
# COMPACT_ATOMS: atom_id res chain seq x y z
N MET A 1 21.58 -9.66 -26.17
CA MET A 1 21.37 -9.14 -24.80
C MET A 1 20.29 -8.08 -24.87
N SER A 2 19.14 -8.25 -24.20
CA SER A 2 17.98 -7.37 -24.40
C SER A 2 18.25 -5.96 -23.82
N PRO A 3 17.68 -4.88 -24.40
CA PRO A 3 17.82 -3.51 -23.88
C PRO A 3 17.49 -3.39 -22.39
N ARG A 4 16.48 -4.15 -21.93
CA ARG A 4 16.05 -4.23 -20.52
C ARG A 4 17.15 -4.76 -19.59
N ALA A 5 18.01 -5.66 -20.06
CA ALA A 5 19.11 -6.21 -19.26
C ALA A 5 20.26 -5.20 -19.05
N LYS A 6 20.43 -4.23 -19.97
CA LYS A 6 21.40 -3.12 -19.80
C LYS A 6 20.88 -2.05 -18.84
N GLU A 7 19.58 -1.72 -18.87
CA GLU A 7 18.97 -0.76 -17.94
C GLU A 7 19.05 -1.22 -16.48
N LEU A 8 18.86 -2.52 -16.21
CA LEU A 8 19.01 -3.07 -14.86
C LEU A 8 20.43 -2.95 -14.31
N ARG A 9 21.45 -2.91 -15.19
CA ARG A 9 22.87 -2.81 -14.81
C ARG A 9 23.30 -1.39 -14.41
N HIS A 10 22.46 -0.39 -14.68
CA HIS A 10 22.63 1.00 -14.26
C HIS A 10 21.54 1.48 -13.30
N GLY A 11 20.83 0.54 -12.65
CA GLY A 11 19.82 0.88 -11.66
C GLY A 11 20.40 1.68 -10.50
N SER A 12 19.85 2.88 -10.26
CA SER A 12 20.18 3.66 -9.06
C SER A 12 19.81 2.84 -7.81
N ARG A 13 20.64 2.91 -6.76
CA ARG A 13 20.49 2.14 -5.52
C ARG A 13 19.11 2.34 -4.89
N GLU A 14 18.59 3.57 -4.98
CA GLU A 14 17.28 3.97 -4.49
C GLU A 14 16.15 3.20 -5.19
N GLY A 15 16.25 3.01 -6.52
CA GLY A 15 15.28 2.20 -7.27
C GLY A 15 15.29 0.73 -6.85
N LEU A 16 16.46 0.18 -6.53
CA LEU A 16 16.59 -1.19 -6.02
C LEU A 16 16.01 -1.32 -4.61
N LEU A 17 16.25 -0.35 -3.73
CA LEU A 17 15.68 -0.32 -2.38
C LEU A 17 14.14 -0.26 -2.41
N LEU A 18 13.55 0.54 -3.30
CA LEU A 18 12.09 0.61 -3.44
C LEU A 18 11.49 -0.70 -3.96
N ARG A 19 12.15 -1.36 -4.93
CA ARG A 19 11.73 -2.68 -5.42
C ARG A 19 11.83 -3.74 -4.32
N LEU A 20 12.89 -3.70 -3.52
CA LEU A 20 13.03 -4.56 -2.35
C LEU A 20 11.93 -4.28 -1.32
N ALA A 21 11.59 -3.01 -1.07
CA ALA A 21 10.51 -2.64 -0.16
C ALA A 21 9.16 -3.20 -0.60
N ILE A 22 8.86 -3.27 -1.91
CA ILE A 22 7.65 -3.92 -2.43
C ILE A 22 7.62 -5.40 -2.04
N VAL A 23 8.70 -6.15 -2.33
CA VAL A 23 8.76 -7.59 -2.06
C VAL A 23 8.71 -7.88 -0.57
N LEU A 24 9.49 -7.15 0.24
CA LEU A 24 9.51 -7.32 1.70
C LEU A 24 8.16 -6.98 2.34
N SER A 25 7.47 -5.96 1.84
CA SER A 25 6.13 -5.61 2.35
C SER A 25 5.10 -6.67 1.98
N ALA A 26 5.16 -7.23 0.77
CA ALA A 26 4.31 -8.35 0.39
C ALA A 26 4.57 -9.56 1.29
N ALA A 27 5.84 -9.90 1.52
CA ALA A 27 6.23 -10.98 2.43
C ALA A 27 5.77 -10.73 3.87
N ALA A 28 5.81 -9.47 4.34
CA ALA A 28 5.31 -9.11 5.66
C ALA A 28 3.79 -9.35 5.79
N VAL A 29 2.99 -9.01 4.77
CA VAL A 29 1.55 -9.30 4.78
C VAL A 29 1.29 -10.80 4.79
N VAL A 30 2.04 -11.58 4.02
CA VAL A 30 1.96 -13.06 4.03
C VAL A 30 2.30 -13.63 5.41
N ALA A 31 3.38 -13.16 6.02
CA ALA A 31 3.79 -13.60 7.35
C ALA A 31 2.72 -13.26 8.40
N LEU A 32 2.14 -12.06 8.34
CA LEU A 32 1.04 -11.66 9.22
C LEU A 32 -0.19 -12.54 9.00
N ALA A 33 -0.59 -12.76 7.75
CA ALA A 33 -1.73 -13.63 7.41
C ALA A 33 -1.52 -15.06 7.92
N ALA A 34 -0.33 -15.64 7.76
CA ALA A 34 -0.02 -16.97 8.26
C ALA A 34 -0.13 -17.08 9.79
N VAL A 35 0.20 -16.01 10.52
CA VAL A 35 0.08 -15.98 11.99
C VAL A 35 -1.37 -15.77 12.44
N THR A 36 -2.16 -14.97 11.71
CA THR A 36 -3.51 -14.58 12.14
C THR A 36 -4.60 -15.55 11.70
N ALA A 37 -4.42 -16.25 10.59
CA ALA A 37 -5.48 -16.99 9.93
C ALA A 37 -5.71 -18.41 10.47
N GLU A 38 -4.85 -18.91 11.38
CA GLU A 38 -4.67 -20.35 11.62
C GLU A 38 -4.50 -21.18 10.32
N ALA A 39 -4.26 -20.50 9.19
CA ALA A 39 -4.16 -21.12 7.89
C ALA A 39 -2.87 -21.92 7.86
N SER A 40 -2.96 -23.12 7.29
CA SER A 40 -1.77 -23.92 7.06
C SER A 40 -0.75 -23.06 6.29
N PRO A 41 0.50 -22.89 6.79
CA PRO A 41 1.54 -22.14 6.09
C PRO A 41 1.89 -22.73 4.71
N PHE A 42 1.31 -23.90 4.37
CA PHE A 42 1.41 -24.57 3.08
C PHE A 42 0.25 -24.28 2.13
N ASP A 43 -0.69 -23.41 2.48
CA ASP A 43 -1.74 -23.01 1.54
C ASP A 43 -1.12 -22.15 0.43
N MET A 44 -0.96 -22.77 -0.75
CA MET A 44 -0.24 -22.19 -1.88
C MET A 44 -0.75 -20.79 -2.24
N TRP A 45 -2.03 -20.53 -1.98
CA TRP A 45 -2.67 -19.26 -2.30
C TRP A 45 -2.17 -18.13 -1.38
N VAL A 46 -2.01 -18.41 -0.09
CA VAL A 46 -1.58 -17.40 0.90
C VAL A 46 -0.13 -16.98 0.71
N VAL A 47 0.74 -17.88 0.24
CA VAL A 47 2.18 -17.61 0.14
C VAL A 47 2.64 -17.37 -1.29
N ILE A 48 2.34 -18.29 -2.22
CA ILE A 48 2.96 -18.29 -3.55
C ILE A 48 2.44 -17.12 -4.39
N VAL A 49 1.12 -16.93 -4.43
CA VAL A 49 0.51 -15.87 -5.26
C VAL A 49 0.98 -14.45 -4.88
N PRO A 50 0.91 -14.01 -3.62
CA PRO A 50 1.35 -12.66 -3.25
C PRO A 50 2.86 -12.49 -3.43
N MET A 51 3.68 -13.54 -3.26
CA MET A 51 5.12 -13.45 -3.55
C MET A 51 5.42 -13.32 -5.03
N LEU A 52 4.75 -14.10 -5.90
CA LEU A 52 4.90 -13.96 -7.35
C LEU A 52 4.41 -12.60 -7.85
N LEU A 53 3.27 -12.12 -7.34
CA LEU A 53 2.76 -10.78 -7.64
C LEU A 53 3.69 -9.69 -7.08
N GLY A 54 4.28 -9.89 -5.90
CA GLY A 54 5.30 -9.02 -5.30
C GLY A 54 6.52 -8.86 -6.20
N ILE A 55 7.06 -9.98 -6.67
CA ILE A 55 8.19 -10.01 -7.62
C ILE A 55 7.79 -9.37 -8.95
N ALA A 56 6.62 -9.70 -9.49
CA ALA A 56 6.13 -9.12 -10.74
C ALA A 56 5.94 -7.61 -10.63
N ALA A 57 5.37 -7.11 -9.53
CA ALA A 57 5.21 -5.69 -9.25
C ALA A 57 6.56 -4.98 -9.08
N ALA A 58 7.51 -5.64 -8.41
CA ALA A 58 8.87 -5.12 -8.25
C ALA A 58 9.65 -5.08 -9.58
N LEU A 59 9.37 -5.98 -10.53
CA LEU A 59 10.03 -6.02 -11.85
C LEU A 59 9.36 -5.07 -12.86
N ALA A 60 8.02 -4.98 -12.85
CA ALA A 60 7.20 -4.20 -13.77
C ALA A 60 6.26 -3.22 -13.03
N PRO A 61 6.81 -2.21 -12.33
CA PRO A 61 6.04 -1.29 -11.50
C PRO A 61 5.08 -0.36 -12.27
N GLN A 62 5.31 -0.15 -13.56
CA GLN A 62 4.43 0.62 -14.45
C GLN A 62 3.29 -0.21 -15.07
N GLY A 63 3.26 -1.52 -14.83
CA GLY A 63 2.24 -2.42 -15.37
C GLY A 63 1.04 -2.59 -14.44
N VAL A 64 0.21 -3.59 -14.74
CA VAL A 64 -0.95 -3.97 -13.92
C VAL A 64 -0.57 -4.74 -12.65
N ALA A 65 0.68 -5.22 -12.55
CA ALA A 65 1.13 -6.11 -11.48
C ALA A 65 1.02 -5.50 -10.06
N PRO A 66 1.42 -4.23 -9.80
CA PRO A 66 1.22 -3.63 -8.49
C PRO A 66 -0.25 -3.50 -8.10
N LEU A 67 -1.13 -3.17 -9.05
CA LEU A 67 -2.57 -3.11 -8.78
C LEU A 67 -3.13 -4.49 -8.44
N ALA A 68 -2.78 -5.51 -9.23
CA ALA A 68 -3.19 -6.89 -8.97
C ALA A 68 -2.71 -7.37 -7.59
N LEU A 69 -1.46 -7.05 -7.21
CA LEU A 69 -0.93 -7.32 -5.87
C LEU A 69 -1.75 -6.63 -4.78
N LEU A 70 -2.02 -5.33 -4.90
CA LEU A 70 -2.79 -4.58 -3.89
C LEU A 70 -4.19 -5.16 -3.72
N VAL A 71 -4.90 -5.44 -4.82
CA VAL A 71 -6.23 -6.07 -4.79
C VAL A 71 -6.16 -7.44 -4.12
N TYR A 72 -5.17 -8.26 -4.50
CA TYR A 72 -5.00 -9.59 -3.91
C TYR A 72 -4.74 -9.52 -2.40
N LEU A 73 -3.84 -8.65 -1.94
CA LEU A 73 -3.51 -8.51 -0.53
C LEU A 73 -4.70 -8.00 0.30
N VAL A 74 -5.52 -7.11 -0.25
CA VAL A 74 -6.75 -6.65 0.41
C VAL A 74 -7.77 -7.79 0.51
N MET A 75 -7.97 -8.56 -0.57
CA MET A 75 -8.87 -9.71 -0.54
C MET A 75 -8.38 -10.78 0.43
N LEU A 76 -7.08 -11.11 0.40
CA LEU A 76 -6.47 -12.02 1.34
C LEU A 76 -6.72 -11.56 2.78
N TRP A 77 -6.45 -10.28 3.07
CA TRP A 77 -6.69 -9.72 4.40
C TRP A 77 -8.15 -9.85 4.85
N VAL A 78 -9.12 -9.52 3.98
CA VAL A 78 -10.55 -9.65 4.28
C VAL A 78 -10.95 -11.10 4.54
N LEU A 79 -10.37 -12.06 3.81
CA LEU A 79 -10.70 -13.48 3.94
C LEU A 79 -10.10 -14.12 5.19
N VAL A 80 -8.98 -13.59 5.70
CA VAL A 80 -8.23 -14.20 6.81
C VAL A 80 -8.33 -13.43 8.13
N SER A 81 -8.97 -12.27 8.13
CA SER A 81 -9.06 -11.38 9.30
C SER A 81 -10.50 -11.26 9.78
N ASP A 82 -10.84 -11.96 10.85
CA ASP A 82 -12.17 -11.89 11.45
C ASP A 82 -12.40 -10.59 12.26
N ASP A 83 -11.33 -9.98 12.77
CA ASP A 83 -11.39 -8.72 13.52
C ASP A 83 -10.60 -7.60 12.83
N VAL A 84 -11.34 -6.68 12.19
CA VAL A 84 -10.78 -5.47 11.55
C VAL A 84 -10.31 -4.41 12.54
N ALA A 85 -10.69 -4.52 13.81
CA ALA A 85 -10.25 -3.63 14.86
C ALA A 85 -8.94 -4.10 15.51
N SER A 86 -8.41 -5.25 15.10
CA SER A 86 -7.16 -5.79 15.63
C SER A 86 -5.94 -4.90 15.35
N GLY A 87 -4.92 -4.99 16.21
CA GLY A 87 -3.71 -4.16 16.07
C GLY A 87 -2.89 -4.45 14.81
N TRP A 88 -2.96 -5.68 14.29
CA TRP A 88 -2.25 -6.07 13.07
C TRP A 88 -2.86 -5.48 11.79
N THR A 89 -4.12 -5.01 11.82
CA THR A 89 -4.72 -4.27 10.70
C THR A 89 -3.89 -3.05 10.30
N LEU A 90 -3.31 -2.33 11.26
CA LEU A 90 -2.45 -1.18 10.97
C LEU A 90 -1.13 -1.61 10.33
N ALA A 91 -0.57 -2.75 10.72
CA ALA A 91 0.64 -3.30 10.10
C ALA A 91 0.40 -3.71 8.64
N VAL A 92 -0.73 -4.36 8.36
CA VAL A 92 -1.15 -4.70 6.99
C VAL A 92 -1.37 -3.43 6.17
N ALA A 93 -2.07 -2.44 6.72
CA ALA A 93 -2.31 -1.16 6.04
C ALA A 93 -0.99 -0.42 5.72
N ALA A 94 -0.03 -0.44 6.64
CA ALA A 94 1.29 0.14 6.42
C ALA A 94 2.04 -0.57 5.27
N ALA A 95 2.05 -1.91 5.26
CA ALA A 95 2.69 -2.69 4.21
C ALA A 95 2.06 -2.43 2.83
N VAL A 96 0.72 -2.41 2.74
CA VAL A 96 -0.02 -2.09 1.51
C VAL A 96 0.32 -0.67 1.03
N LEU A 97 0.37 0.31 1.95
CA LEU A 97 0.73 1.68 1.61
C LEU A 97 2.18 1.80 1.12
N ILE A 98 3.12 1.06 1.72
CA ILE A 98 4.52 1.00 1.26
C ILE A 98 4.59 0.43 -0.15
N ILE A 99 3.89 -0.68 -0.43
CA ILE A 99 3.83 -1.29 -1.78
C ILE A 99 3.33 -0.27 -2.80
N HIS A 100 2.19 0.37 -2.51
CA HIS A 100 1.60 1.35 -3.41
C HIS A 100 2.55 2.53 -3.68
N THR A 101 3.11 3.11 -2.61
CA THR A 101 3.99 4.28 -2.68
C THR A 101 5.29 3.95 -3.41
N ALA A 102 5.90 2.81 -3.10
CA ALA A 102 7.14 2.36 -3.74
C ALA A 102 6.92 2.06 -5.23
N ALA A 103 5.84 1.35 -5.58
CA ALA A 103 5.49 1.09 -6.97
C ALA A 103 5.26 2.41 -7.74
N ALA A 104 4.52 3.36 -7.16
CA ALA A 104 4.29 4.67 -7.76
C ALA A 104 5.58 5.48 -7.95
N LEU A 105 6.50 5.46 -6.97
CA LEU A 105 7.78 6.15 -7.07
C LEU A 105 8.67 5.54 -8.16
N VAL A 106 8.79 4.21 -8.21
CA VAL A 106 9.61 3.53 -9.22
C VAL A 106 9.00 3.69 -10.62
N ALA A 107 7.68 3.75 -10.74
CA ALA A 107 7.02 4.03 -12.02
C ALA A 107 7.19 5.49 -12.49
N ALA A 108 7.33 6.45 -11.56
CA ALA A 108 7.41 7.87 -11.87
C ALA A 108 8.80 8.37 -12.28
N VAL A 109 9.88 7.64 -11.92
CA VAL A 109 11.27 8.07 -12.20
C VAL A 109 11.91 7.14 -13.22
N PRO A 110 12.32 7.64 -14.41
CA PRO A 110 13.07 6.86 -15.38
C PRO A 110 14.35 6.27 -14.79
N VAL A 111 14.72 5.04 -15.15
CA VAL A 111 15.88 4.32 -14.58
C VAL A 111 17.20 5.08 -14.71
N ALA A 112 17.35 5.88 -15.78
CA ALA A 112 18.54 6.68 -16.06
C ALA A 112 18.52 8.10 -15.48
N ALA A 113 17.42 8.53 -14.85
CA ALA A 113 17.27 9.88 -14.31
C ALA A 113 17.60 9.93 -12.81
N GLY A 114 18.27 11.00 -12.38
CA GLY A 114 18.48 11.28 -10.96
C GLY A 114 17.16 11.57 -10.23
N TRP A 115 17.07 11.17 -8.96
CA TRP A 115 15.90 11.41 -8.13
C TRP A 115 15.77 12.91 -7.80
N PRO A 116 14.66 13.57 -8.16
CA PRO A 116 14.46 14.97 -7.80
C PRO A 116 14.43 15.13 -6.27
N ALA A 117 15.25 16.02 -5.70
CA ALA A 117 15.37 16.16 -4.23
C ALA A 117 14.02 16.38 -3.50
N GLY A 118 13.05 17.02 -4.17
CA GLY A 118 11.72 17.26 -3.62
C GLY A 118 10.72 16.10 -3.72
N ILE A 119 11.05 14.99 -4.41
CA ILE A 119 10.11 13.87 -4.58
C ILE A 119 9.87 13.14 -3.25
N TRP A 120 10.94 12.90 -2.49
CA TRP A 120 10.88 12.20 -1.21
C TRP A 120 10.00 12.93 -0.20
N ARG A 121 10.20 14.24 -0.05
CA ARG A 121 9.37 15.06 0.85
C ARG A 121 7.88 14.99 0.46
N ARG A 122 7.57 15.11 -0.84
CA ARG A 122 6.19 15.07 -1.33
C ARG A 122 5.51 13.72 -1.06
N TYR A 123 6.20 12.62 -1.30
CA TYR A 123 5.65 11.28 -1.05
C TYR A 123 5.58 10.95 0.44
N LEU A 124 6.58 11.36 1.23
CA LEU A 124 6.55 11.19 2.69
C LEU A 124 5.34 11.90 3.30
N VAL A 125 5.06 13.14 2.90
CA VAL A 125 3.87 13.88 3.37
C VAL A 125 2.58 13.15 2.98
N ARG A 126 2.49 12.61 1.76
CA ARG A 126 1.31 11.83 1.31
C ARG A 126 1.13 10.55 2.12
N VAL A 127 2.22 9.80 2.34
CA VAL A 127 2.22 8.57 3.14
C VAL A 127 1.77 8.86 4.57
N VAL A 128 2.37 9.86 5.22
CA VAL A 128 2.01 10.25 6.60
C VAL A 128 0.56 10.70 6.68
N ALA A 129 0.08 11.50 5.71
CA ALA A 129 -1.31 11.96 5.68
C ALA A 129 -2.29 10.79 5.50
N VAL A 130 -2.03 9.88 4.56
CA VAL A 130 -2.89 8.71 4.30
C VAL A 130 -2.87 7.76 5.48
N PHE A 131 -1.69 7.40 5.99
CA PHE A 131 -1.57 6.48 7.11
C PHE A 131 -2.16 7.07 8.41
N GLY A 132 -1.99 8.37 8.63
CA GLY A 132 -2.62 9.09 9.74
C GLY A 132 -4.15 9.03 9.65
N ALA A 133 -4.72 9.28 8.46
CA ALA A 133 -6.16 9.15 8.24
C ALA A 133 -6.67 7.73 8.50
N VAL A 134 -5.97 6.71 7.98
CA VAL A 134 -6.28 5.29 8.23
C VAL A 134 -6.23 4.97 9.73
N THR A 135 -5.23 5.47 10.44
CA THR A 135 -5.08 5.27 11.89
C THR A 135 -6.25 5.88 12.65
N VAL A 136 -6.70 7.08 12.28
CA VAL A 136 -7.87 7.73 12.90
C VAL A 136 -9.14 6.90 12.69
N VAL A 137 -9.38 6.39 11.48
CA VAL A 137 -10.51 5.48 11.22
C VAL A 137 -10.43 4.24 12.08
N TRP A 138 -9.25 3.60 12.10
CA TRP A 138 -9.04 2.39 12.87
C TRP A 138 -9.29 2.61 14.36
N VAL A 139 -8.81 3.72 14.94
CA VAL A 139 -9.09 4.07 16.35
C VAL A 139 -10.59 4.24 16.58
N ALA A 140 -11.29 4.95 15.68
CA ALA A 140 -12.73 5.14 15.81
C ALA A 140 -13.51 3.81 15.72
N VAL A 141 -13.10 2.90 14.83
CA VAL A 141 -13.67 1.54 14.73
C VAL A 141 -13.40 0.73 15.99
N ARG A 142 -12.17 0.78 16.53
CA ARG A 142 -11.79 0.12 17.79
C ARG A 142 -12.65 0.61 18.97
N LEU A 143 -12.85 1.92 19.06
CA LEU A 143 -13.69 2.52 20.11
C LEU A 143 -15.17 2.14 19.94
N ALA A 144 -15.68 2.12 18.71
CA ALA A 144 -17.06 1.72 18.41
C ALA A 144 -17.32 0.23 18.68
N ALA A 145 -16.34 -0.64 18.42
CA ALA A 145 -16.42 -2.07 18.72
C ALA A 145 -16.61 -2.33 20.23
N GLY A 146 -16.00 -1.48 21.09
CA GLY A 146 -16.23 -1.50 22.53
C GLY A 146 -17.61 -1.01 22.97
N ALA A 147 -18.35 -0.32 22.09
CA ALA A 147 -19.64 0.31 22.38
C ALA A 147 -20.84 -0.45 21.78
N THR A 148 -20.67 -1.74 21.44
CA THR A 148 -21.66 -2.63 20.80
C THR A 148 -22.27 -2.12 19.48
N LEU A 149 -21.65 -1.12 18.85
CA LEU A 149 -22.03 -0.66 17.52
C LEU A 149 -21.48 -1.64 16.47
N PRO A 150 -22.21 -1.91 15.37
CA PRO A 150 -21.68 -2.68 14.25
C PRO A 150 -20.44 -1.98 13.67
N GLY A 151 -19.24 -2.47 14.01
CA GLY A 151 -17.97 -1.82 13.66
C GLY A 151 -17.79 -1.59 12.16
N GLY A 152 -18.35 -2.47 11.32
CA GLY A 152 -18.34 -2.35 9.87
C GLY A 152 -19.09 -1.11 9.34
N THR A 153 -20.21 -0.72 9.97
CA THR A 153 -20.96 0.48 9.56
C THR A 153 -20.18 1.76 9.88
N VAL A 154 -19.55 1.81 11.06
CA VAL A 154 -18.72 2.95 11.46
C VAL A 154 -17.50 3.08 10.55
N ALA A 155 -16.84 1.97 10.22
CA ALA A 155 -15.72 1.94 9.29
C ALA A 155 -16.10 2.46 7.90
N LEU A 156 -17.24 1.98 7.35
CA LEU A 156 -17.73 2.38 6.04
C LEU A 156 -18.07 3.87 5.98
N VAL A 157 -18.81 4.39 6.98
CA VAL A 157 -19.19 5.80 7.05
C VAL A 157 -17.95 6.70 7.13
N LEU A 158 -17.01 6.36 8.00
CA LEU A 158 -15.76 7.13 8.14
C LEU A 158 -14.91 7.09 6.87
N ALA A 159 -14.80 5.92 6.22
CA ALA A 159 -14.08 5.78 4.97
C ALA A 159 -14.69 6.67 3.87
N VAL A 160 -16.02 6.70 3.75
CA VAL A 160 -16.73 7.57 2.80
C VAL A 160 -16.49 9.05 3.11
N LEU A 161 -16.59 9.45 4.38
CA LEU A 161 -16.37 10.84 4.79
C LEU A 161 -14.93 11.30 4.51
N LEU A 162 -13.94 10.45 4.77
CA LEU A 162 -12.54 10.76 4.48
C LEU A 162 -12.25 10.81 2.98
N ALA A 163 -12.83 9.90 2.19
CA ALA A 163 -12.71 9.94 0.73
C ALA A 163 -13.31 11.24 0.18
N ALA A 164 -14.50 11.63 0.65
CA ALA A 164 -15.13 12.89 0.27
C ALA A 164 -14.26 14.11 0.67
N ALA A 165 -13.73 14.12 1.89
CA ALA A 165 -12.84 15.18 2.36
C ALA A 165 -11.56 15.28 1.52
N ALA A 166 -10.95 14.14 1.17
CA ALA A 166 -9.76 14.09 0.32
C ALA A 166 -10.02 14.66 -1.08
N VAL A 167 -11.17 14.30 -1.69
CA VAL A 167 -11.59 14.86 -2.98
C VAL A 167 -11.78 16.38 -2.90
N LEU A 168 -12.46 16.88 -1.87
CA LEU A 168 -12.68 18.31 -1.68
C LEU A 168 -11.38 19.09 -1.46
N VAL A 169 -10.45 18.55 -0.68
CA VAL A 169 -9.13 19.16 -0.47
C VAL A 169 -8.34 19.18 -1.78
N HIS A 170 -8.39 18.09 -2.55
CA HIS A 170 -7.72 18.01 -3.85
C HIS A 170 -8.27 19.04 -4.85
N ASP A 171 -9.60 19.15 -4.97
CA ASP A 171 -10.25 20.13 -5.85
C ASP A 171 -9.88 21.58 -5.45
N ARG A 172 -9.93 21.90 -4.16
CA ARG A 172 -9.51 23.22 -3.65
C ARG A 172 -8.05 23.52 -3.98
N TRP A 173 -7.17 22.53 -3.93
CA TRP A 173 -5.76 22.69 -4.24
C TRP A 173 -5.52 22.94 -5.74
N LEU A 174 -6.22 22.21 -6.62
CA LEU A 174 -6.17 22.43 -8.07
C LEU A 174 -6.64 23.84 -8.44
N ARG A 175 -7.77 24.29 -7.87
CA ARG A 175 -8.30 25.65 -8.09
C ARG A 175 -7.32 26.75 -7.67
N ARG A 176 -6.64 26.58 -6.53
CA ARG A 176 -5.63 27.54 -6.05
C ARG A 176 -4.38 27.58 -6.93
N SER A 177 -4.02 26.44 -7.52
CA SER A 177 -2.87 26.32 -8.41
C SER A 177 -3.14 26.94 -9.79
N ALA A 178 -4.38 26.89 -10.27
CA ALA A 178 -4.77 27.49 -11.55
C ALA A 178 -4.97 29.01 -11.51
N ALA A 179 -5.12 29.59 -10.31
CA ALA A 179 -5.28 31.03 -10.10
C ALA A 179 -3.94 31.78 -9.91
N ARG A 180 -2.80 31.08 -10.03
CA ARG A 180 -1.44 31.62 -9.96
C ARG A 180 -0.77 31.48 -11.31
#